data_AF-A0A1R4KH05-F1
#
_entry.id   AF-A0A1R4KH05-F1
#
_cell.length_a   1.000
_cell.length_b   1.000
_cell.length_c   1.000
_cell.angle_alpha   90.00
_cell.angle_beta   90.00
_cell.angle_gamma   90.00
#
_symmetry.space_group_name_H-M   'P 1'
#
loop_
_entity.id
_entity.type
_entity.pdbx_description
1 polymer ?
#
loop_
_entity_poly.entity_id
_entity_poly.type
_entity_poly.pdbx_seq_one_letter_code
_entity_poly.pdbx_strand_id
1 'polypeptide(L)'
;MEETILKNKLPLKKIILILSLSFVSFFGLYVFLSIYQANNISVVPIDDVNNINVDASPEILSSKTIISGEIEVDSFEEITHINKEKVDTVLYIVIHKQPSLLGQNVFSFTLNDVPDIESIDKISIVSGDVYTSEGSEQGYSLDDLADLTEQKIIWGKD
;
A
#
# COMPACT_ATOMS: atom_id res chain seq x y z
N MET A 1 60.98 -1.44 28.99
CA MET A 1 59.76 -2.26 28.85
C MET A 1 58.81 -1.45 27.98
N GLU A 2 59.07 -1.47 26.67
CA GLU A 2 58.21 -0.82 25.68
C GLU A 2 57.31 -1.92 25.11
N GLU A 3 56.07 -2.00 25.62
CA GLU A 3 55.03 -2.79 24.99
C GLU A 3 54.76 -2.22 23.61
N THR A 4 55.23 -2.94 22.60
CA THR A 4 54.93 -2.69 21.20
C THR A 4 53.48 -3.06 20.99
N ILE A 5 52.57 -2.10 21.13
CA ILE A 5 51.19 -2.24 20.68
C ILE A 5 51.22 -2.33 19.16
N LEU A 6 51.37 -3.56 18.64
CA LEU A 6 51.31 -3.87 17.22
C LEU A 6 49.88 -3.58 16.76
N LYS A 7 49.61 -2.34 16.34
CA LYS A 7 48.43 -1.98 15.58
C LYS A 7 48.52 -2.69 14.23
N ASN A 8 48.06 -3.94 14.17
CA ASN A 8 47.78 -4.65 12.93
C ASN A 8 46.64 -3.93 12.18
N LYS A 9 46.98 -2.82 11.51
CA LYS A 9 46.07 -2.18 10.57
C LYS A 9 45.87 -3.14 9.42
N LEU A 10 44.63 -3.57 9.21
CA LEU A 10 44.26 -4.33 8.01
C LEU A 10 44.75 -3.55 6.78
N PRO A 11 45.44 -4.20 5.83
CA PRO A 11 45.89 -3.52 4.62
C PRO A 11 44.67 -2.96 3.89
N LEU A 12 44.79 -1.73 3.39
CA LEU A 12 43.69 -0.99 2.74
C LEU A 12 42.92 -1.82 1.71
N LYS A 13 43.62 -2.68 0.96
CA LYS A 13 43.04 -3.63 0.00
C LYS A 13 42.02 -4.59 0.63
N LYS A 14 42.28 -5.11 1.84
CA LYS A 14 41.34 -5.98 2.57
C LYS A 14 40.13 -5.21 3.09
N ILE A 15 40.32 -3.95 3.51
CA ILE A 15 39.20 -3.10 3.94
C ILE A 15 38.27 -2.81 2.76
N ILE A 16 38.82 -2.42 1.60
CA ILE A 16 38.05 -2.18 0.38
C ILE A 16 37.31 -3.47 -0.06
N LEU A 17 37.97 -4.62 0.03
CA LEU A 17 37.34 -5.90 -0.30
C LEU A 17 36.16 -6.22 0.62
N ILE A 18 36.31 -6.03 1.93
CA ILE A 18 35.22 -6.28 2.90
C ILE A 18 34.06 -5.31 2.64
N LEU A 19 34.34 -4.02 2.46
CA LEU A 19 33.30 -3.03 2.21
C LEU A 19 32.55 -3.29 0.90
N SER A 20 33.26 -3.64 -0.18
CA SER A 20 32.63 -3.99 -1.46
C SER A 20 31.79 -5.26 -1.35
N LEU A 21 32.27 -6.29 -0.65
CA LEU A 21 31.49 -7.51 -0.45
C LEU A 21 30.23 -7.25 0.39
N SER A 22 30.35 -6.46 1.47
CA SER A 22 29.20 -6.02 2.25
C SER A 22 28.22 -5.23 1.39
N PHE A 23 28.71 -4.27 0.60
CA PHE A 23 27.85 -3.46 -0.28
C PHE A 23 27.08 -4.32 -1.28
N VAL A 24 27.75 -5.24 -1.98
CA VAL A 24 27.11 -6.16 -2.92
C VAL A 24 26.06 -7.03 -2.22
N SER A 25 26.36 -7.51 -1.00
CA SER A 25 25.43 -8.33 -0.22
C SER A 25 24.20 -7.53 0.21
N PHE A 26 24.38 -6.31 0.73
CA PHE A 26 23.27 -5.44 1.11
C PHE A 26 22.44 -5.02 -0.10
N PHE A 27 23.08 -4.72 -1.23
CA PHE A 27 22.39 -4.38 -2.46
C PHE A 27 21.57 -5.56 -3.00
N GLY A 28 22.15 -6.77 -2.99
CA GLY A 28 21.43 -7.99 -3.39
C GLY A 28 20.22 -8.26 -2.50
N LEU A 29 20.37 -8.12 -1.18
CA LEU A 29 19.27 -8.25 -0.22
C LEU A 29 18.19 -7.19 -0.46
N TYR A 30 18.59 -5.94 -0.71
CA TYR A 30 17.66 -4.85 -1.03
C TYR A 30 16.84 -5.17 -2.28
N VAL A 31 17.50 -5.54 -3.38
CA VAL A 31 16.80 -5.90 -4.63
C VAL A 31 15.87 -7.10 -4.42
N PHE A 32 16.32 -8.13 -3.70
CA PHE A 32 15.49 -9.29 -3.39
C PHE A 32 14.25 -8.91 -2.59
N LEU A 33 14.40 -8.08 -1.55
CA LEU A 33 13.28 -7.59 -0.76
C LEU A 33 12.32 -6.74 -1.59
N SER A 34 12.84 -5.84 -2.45
CA SER A 34 11.98 -5.04 -3.33
C SER A 34 11.17 -5.90 -4.31
N ILE A 35 11.78 -6.93 -4.90
CA ILE A 35 11.05 -7.87 -5.78
C ILE A 35 10.02 -8.65 -4.98
N TYR A 36 10.39 -9.13 -3.78
CA TYR A 36 9.47 -9.84 -2.91
C TYR A 36 8.25 -8.98 -2.55
N GLN A 37 8.45 -7.71 -2.19
CA GLN A 37 7.37 -6.78 -1.90
C GLN A 37 6.45 -6.57 -3.11
N ALA A 38 7.02 -6.29 -4.29
CA ALA A 38 6.27 -6.07 -5.52
C ALA A 38 5.42 -7.30 -5.91
N ASN A 39 5.95 -8.50 -5.73
CA ASN A 39 5.26 -9.74 -6.09
C ASN A 39 4.18 -10.17 -5.08
N ASN A 40 4.13 -9.57 -3.89
CA ASN A 40 3.21 -9.93 -2.82
C ASN A 40 2.29 -8.76 -2.44
N ILE A 41 2.03 -7.84 -3.38
CA ILE A 41 0.97 -6.85 -3.22
C ILE A 41 -0.38 -7.59 -3.31
N SER A 42 -1.26 -7.30 -2.36
CA SER A 42 -2.61 -7.86 -2.31
C SER A 42 -3.62 -6.79 -1.89
N VAL A 43 -4.90 -7.04 -2.16
CA VAL A 43 -5.99 -6.17 -1.71
C VAL A 43 -6.34 -6.52 -0.26
N VAL A 44 -6.60 -5.49 0.56
CA VAL A 44 -6.98 -5.67 1.97
C VAL A 44 -8.40 -6.27 2.04
N PRO A 45 -8.61 -7.39 2.75
CA PRO A 45 -9.94 -7.94 3.03
C PRO A 45 -10.87 -6.90 3.64
N ILE A 46 -12.14 -6.90 3.24
CA ILE A 46 -13.09 -5.86 3.70
C ILE A 46 -13.32 -5.90 5.21
N ASP A 47 -13.25 -7.10 5.80
CA ASP A 47 -13.41 -7.34 7.24
C ASP A 47 -12.26 -6.75 8.06
N ASP A 48 -11.10 -6.56 7.45
CA ASP A 48 -9.92 -5.97 8.11
C ASP A 48 -9.99 -4.43 8.12
N VAL A 49 -10.95 -3.81 7.41
CA VAL A 49 -11.06 -2.34 7.30
C VAL A 49 -12.01 -1.76 8.36
N ASN A 50 -11.42 -1.00 9.29
CA ASN A 50 -12.04 -0.52 10.51
C ASN A 50 -11.95 1.01 10.66
N ASN A 51 -12.76 1.56 11.58
CA ASN A 51 -12.71 2.98 11.99
C ASN A 51 -12.78 3.98 10.83
N ILE A 52 -13.56 3.67 9.80
CA ILE A 52 -13.66 4.50 8.60
C ILE A 52 -14.38 5.80 8.92
N ASN A 53 -13.75 6.92 8.57
CA ASN A 53 -14.30 8.26 8.68
C ASN A 53 -14.20 8.99 7.33
N VAL A 54 -15.31 9.56 6.89
CA VAL A 54 -15.41 10.39 5.69
C VAL A 54 -15.73 11.81 6.15
N ASP A 55 -14.75 12.70 6.08
CA ASP A 55 -14.87 14.12 6.43
C ASP A 55 -15.56 14.88 5.28
N ALA A 56 -16.82 14.54 5.07
CA ALA A 56 -17.72 15.18 4.12
C ALA A 56 -18.95 15.71 4.84
N SER A 57 -19.44 16.85 4.37
CA SER A 57 -20.84 17.19 4.63
C SER A 57 -21.72 16.14 3.94
N PRO A 58 -22.81 15.66 4.56
CA PRO A 58 -23.63 14.54 4.05
C PRO A 58 -24.05 14.69 2.58
N GLU A 59 -24.11 15.91 2.05
CA GLU A 59 -24.67 16.20 0.73
C GLU A 59 -23.63 16.52 -0.35
N ILE A 60 -22.39 16.87 0.02
CA ILE A 60 -21.42 17.40 -0.94
C ILE A 60 -20.02 16.85 -0.67
N LEU A 61 -19.55 16.00 -1.58
CA LEU A 61 -18.14 15.65 -1.68
C LEU A 61 -17.36 16.79 -2.32
N SER A 62 -16.11 16.95 -1.87
CA SER A 62 -15.18 17.90 -2.49
C SER A 62 -13.82 17.25 -2.67
N SER A 63 -12.97 17.87 -3.50
CA SER A 63 -11.57 17.46 -3.64
C SER A 63 -10.78 17.49 -2.33
N LYS A 64 -11.28 18.20 -1.31
CA LYS A 64 -10.68 18.32 0.02
C LYS A 64 -11.25 17.31 1.02
N THR A 65 -12.32 16.59 0.67
CA THR A 65 -12.88 15.55 1.53
C THR A 65 -11.80 14.55 1.87
N ILE A 66 -11.63 14.29 3.17
CA ILE A 66 -10.64 13.35 3.69
C ILE A 66 -11.35 12.05 4.01
N ILE A 67 -10.85 10.95 3.46
CA ILE A 67 -11.25 9.60 3.85
C ILE A 67 -10.10 9.01 4.65
N SER A 68 -10.40 8.53 5.84
CA SER A 68 -9.43 7.96 6.77
C SER A 68 -9.98 6.71 7.43
N GLY A 69 -9.08 5.87 7.92
CA GLY A 69 -9.45 4.66 8.64
C GLY A 69 -8.21 3.85 9.00
N GLU A 70 -8.47 2.66 9.53
CA GLU A 70 -7.44 1.74 9.99
C GLU A 70 -7.67 0.40 9.33
N ILE A 71 -6.59 -0.33 9.05
CA ILE A 71 -6.65 -1.71 8.63
C ILE A 71 -6.01 -2.60 9.69
N GLU A 72 -6.64 -3.74 9.94
CA GLU A 72 -6.01 -4.83 10.67
C GLU A 72 -5.02 -5.51 9.72
N VAL A 73 -3.73 -5.29 9.96
CA VAL A 73 -2.65 -5.94 9.20
C VAL A 73 -1.88 -6.87 10.09
N ASP A 74 -1.48 -8.00 9.52
CA ASP A 74 -0.58 -8.91 10.18
C ASP A 74 0.75 -8.22 10.49
N SER A 75 1.44 -8.75 11.51
CA SER A 75 2.83 -8.40 11.72
C SER A 75 3.59 -8.67 10.43
N PHE A 76 4.31 -7.67 9.93
CA PHE A 76 5.04 -7.66 8.67
C PHE A 76 4.28 -7.26 7.41
N GLU A 77 3.16 -6.55 7.51
CA GLU A 77 2.47 -5.94 6.37
C GLU A 77 2.27 -4.43 6.56
N GLU A 78 2.15 -3.70 5.45
CA GLU A 78 1.80 -2.28 5.42
C GLU A 78 0.85 -1.95 4.27
N ILE A 79 0.11 -0.85 4.42
CA ILE A 79 -0.58 -0.21 3.29
C ILE A 79 0.47 0.29 2.28
N THR A 80 0.31 -0.07 1.01
CA THR A 80 1.20 0.38 -0.07
C THR A 80 0.60 1.52 -0.88
N HIS A 81 -0.62 1.35 -1.41
CA HIS A 81 -1.30 2.36 -2.19
C HIS A 81 -2.83 2.17 -2.17
N ILE A 82 -3.54 3.24 -2.48
CA ILE A 82 -5.01 3.27 -2.50
C ILE A 82 -5.45 3.78 -3.87
N ASN A 83 -6.19 2.96 -4.60
CA ASN A 83 -6.78 3.35 -5.87
C ASN A 83 -8.19 3.91 -5.63
N LYS A 84 -8.53 4.91 -6.44
CA LYS A 84 -9.79 5.64 -6.42
C LYS A 84 -10.37 5.58 -7.82
N GLU A 85 -11.30 4.66 -8.01
CA GLU A 85 -11.83 4.36 -9.33
C GLU A 85 -13.30 4.76 -9.40
N LYS A 86 -13.62 5.71 -10.27
CA LYS A 86 -14.99 6.16 -10.48
C LYS A 86 -15.61 5.36 -11.62
N VAL A 87 -16.72 4.68 -11.34
CA VAL A 87 -17.56 4.04 -12.35
C VAL A 87 -18.98 4.59 -12.18
N ASP A 88 -19.49 5.23 -13.23
CA ASP A 88 -20.74 5.99 -13.21
C ASP A 88 -20.81 6.99 -12.05
N THR A 89 -21.71 6.78 -11.08
CA THR A 89 -21.91 7.62 -9.90
C THR A 89 -21.30 7.02 -8.63
N VAL A 90 -20.55 5.93 -8.74
CA VAL A 90 -19.94 5.23 -7.60
C VAL A 90 -18.42 5.40 -7.63
N LEU A 91 -17.86 5.83 -6.50
CA LEU A 91 -16.42 5.80 -6.27
C LEU A 91 -16.04 4.52 -5.52
N TYR A 92 -15.24 3.70 -6.17
CA TYR A 92 -14.66 2.48 -5.63
C TYR A 92 -13.27 2.78 -5.06
N ILE A 93 -13.05 2.37 -3.82
CA ILE A 93 -11.78 2.50 -3.12
C ILE A 93 -11.17 1.11 -2.98
N VAL A 94 -9.98 0.91 -3.56
CA VAL A 94 -9.22 -0.35 -3.42
C VAL A 94 -7.97 -0.07 -2.60
N ILE A 95 -7.88 -0.67 -1.42
CA ILE A 95 -6.74 -0.52 -0.51
C ILE A 95 -5.82 -1.72 -0.71
N HIS A 96 -4.56 -1.45 -1.04
CA HIS A 96 -3.55 -2.49 -1.24
C HIS A 96 -2.59 -2.54 -0.05
N LYS A 97 -2.18 -3.76 0.30
CA LYS A 97 -1.14 -4.04 1.28
C LYS A 97 0.03 -4.81 0.66
N GLN A 98 1.20 -4.69 1.26
CA GLN A 98 2.41 -5.41 0.87
C GLN A 98 3.24 -5.81 2.09
N PRO A 99 4.15 -6.78 1.98
CA PRO A 99 5.07 -7.11 3.07
C PRO A 99 5.98 -5.95 3.45
N SER A 100 6.09 -5.64 4.75
CA SER A 100 6.96 -4.58 5.26
C SER A 100 7.39 -4.82 6.70
N LEU A 101 8.62 -4.42 7.05
CA LEU A 101 9.14 -4.58 8.41
C LEU A 101 8.65 -3.50 9.38
N LEU A 102 8.17 -2.34 8.89
CA LEU A 102 7.84 -1.18 9.71
C LEU A 102 6.36 -0.79 9.72
N GLY A 103 5.53 -1.49 8.94
CA GLY A 103 4.06 -1.53 9.04
C GLY A 103 3.34 -0.20 9.24
N GLN A 104 2.70 0.34 8.19
CA GLN A 104 1.69 1.38 8.34
C GLN A 104 0.28 0.76 8.20
N ASN A 105 -0.53 0.90 9.24
CA ASN A 105 -1.88 0.36 9.34
C ASN A 105 -2.99 1.43 9.27
N VAL A 106 -2.64 2.71 9.24
CA VAL A 106 -3.58 3.83 9.13
C VAL A 106 -3.51 4.46 7.75
N PHE A 107 -4.66 4.64 7.11
CA PHE A 107 -4.77 5.39 5.86
C PHE A 107 -5.47 6.73 6.05
N SER A 108 -5.06 7.71 5.25
CA SER A 108 -5.73 9.00 5.11
C SER A 108 -5.42 9.58 3.74
N PHE A 109 -6.45 9.85 2.95
CA PHE A 109 -6.31 10.39 1.60
C PHE A 109 -7.43 11.37 1.26
N THR A 110 -7.17 12.21 0.26
CA THR A 110 -8.14 13.16 -0.29
C THR A 110 -8.67 12.69 -1.65
N LEU A 111 -9.75 13.30 -2.11
CA LEU A 111 -10.38 13.04 -3.41
C LEU A 111 -9.88 13.97 -4.52
N ASN A 112 -8.68 14.56 -4.38
CA ASN A 112 -8.19 15.62 -5.25
C ASN A 112 -7.93 15.24 -6.71
N ASP A 113 -7.73 13.95 -6.97
CA ASP A 113 -7.45 13.31 -8.26
C ASP A 113 -8.68 12.59 -8.84
N VAL A 114 -9.82 12.63 -8.15
CA VAL A 114 -11.06 12.00 -8.62
C VAL A 114 -11.76 12.93 -9.62
N PRO A 115 -12.03 12.48 -10.86
CA PRO A 115 -12.69 13.31 -11.84
C PRO A 115 -14.19 13.47 -11.53
N ASP A 116 -14.70 14.69 -11.68
CA ASP A 116 -16.15 14.99 -11.58
C ASP A 116 -16.77 14.46 -10.27
N ILE A 117 -16.21 14.92 -9.15
CA ILE A 117 -16.55 14.50 -7.77
C ILE A 117 -18.01 14.78 -7.42
N GLU A 118 -18.57 15.85 -7.98
CA GLU A 118 -19.93 16.32 -7.66
C GLU A 118 -21.00 15.30 -8.08
N SER A 119 -20.72 14.48 -9.09
CA SER A 119 -21.59 13.41 -9.59
C SER A 119 -21.51 12.10 -8.79
N ILE A 120 -20.61 12.00 -7.80
CA ILE A 120 -20.51 10.79 -6.99
C ILE A 120 -21.67 10.78 -5.98
N ASP A 121 -22.45 9.70 -6.02
CA ASP A 121 -23.59 9.47 -5.15
C ASP A 121 -23.30 8.39 -4.10
N LYS A 122 -22.24 7.60 -4.28
CA LYS A 122 -21.83 6.54 -3.36
C LYS A 122 -20.32 6.35 -3.32
N ILE A 123 -19.76 6.11 -2.14
CA ILE A 123 -18.39 5.64 -1.97
C ILE A 123 -18.41 4.23 -1.38
N SER A 124 -17.74 3.30 -2.04
CA SER A 124 -17.64 1.89 -1.65
C SER A 124 -16.18 1.49 -1.52
N ILE A 125 -15.80 0.88 -0.40
CA ILE A 125 -14.54 0.14 -0.30
C ILE A 125 -14.80 -1.27 -0.81
N VAL A 126 -13.92 -1.79 -1.65
CA VAL A 126 -14.06 -3.12 -2.25
C VAL A 126 -12.85 -3.98 -2.00
N SER A 127 -13.11 -5.28 -1.90
CA SER A 127 -12.12 -6.34 -1.71
C SER A 127 -12.44 -7.56 -2.57
N GLY A 128 -11.60 -8.59 -2.50
CA GLY A 128 -11.75 -9.88 -3.18
C GLY A 128 -10.72 -10.13 -4.28
N ASP A 129 -11.00 -11.10 -5.15
CA ASP A 129 -10.22 -11.42 -6.36
C ASP A 129 -10.36 -10.33 -7.42
N VAL A 130 -9.94 -9.12 -7.05
CA VAL A 130 -9.72 -8.01 -7.96
C VAL A 130 -8.71 -8.44 -9.04
N TYR A 131 -7.79 -9.35 -8.72
CA TYR A 131 -6.87 -9.99 -9.67
C TYR A 131 -7.37 -11.38 -10.05
N THR A 132 -8.05 -11.49 -11.20
CA THR A 132 -8.79 -12.68 -11.62
C THR A 132 -7.93 -13.86 -12.11
N SER A 133 -6.60 -13.86 -11.96
CA SER A 133 -5.78 -15.03 -12.31
C SER A 133 -4.48 -15.16 -11.53
N GLU A 134 -4.19 -16.39 -11.09
CA GLU A 134 -2.87 -16.79 -10.62
C GLU A 134 -1.81 -16.46 -11.68
N GLY A 135 -0.99 -15.44 -11.43
CA GLY A 135 0.08 -15.03 -12.33
C GLY A 135 -0.31 -14.03 -13.44
N SER A 136 -1.51 -13.45 -13.43
CA SER A 136 -1.78 -12.28 -14.27
C SER A 136 -1.16 -11.03 -13.67
N GLU A 137 -0.68 -10.15 -14.55
CA GLU A 137 -0.29 -8.78 -14.23
C GLU A 137 -1.32 -8.16 -13.28
N GLN A 138 -0.86 -7.54 -12.18
CA GLN A 138 -1.70 -6.90 -11.18
C GLN A 138 -2.59 -5.83 -11.84
N GLY A 139 -3.80 -6.21 -12.26
CA GLY A 139 -4.80 -5.31 -12.82
C GLY A 139 -6.21 -5.91 -12.69
N TYR A 140 -7.19 -5.02 -12.60
CA TYR A 140 -8.62 -5.32 -12.63
C TYR A 140 -9.30 -4.49 -13.70
N SER A 141 -10.40 -4.99 -14.27
CA SER A 141 -11.28 -4.15 -15.08
C SER A 141 -12.13 -3.27 -14.17
N LEU A 142 -12.36 -2.03 -14.58
CA LEU A 142 -13.30 -1.14 -13.89
C LEU A 142 -14.72 -1.74 -13.83
N ASP A 143 -15.10 -2.46 -14.89
CA ASP A 143 -16.41 -3.09 -15.00
C ASP A 143 -16.61 -4.20 -13.95
N ASP A 144 -15.52 -4.88 -13.54
CA ASP A 144 -15.59 -5.98 -12.58
C ASP A 144 -15.84 -5.47 -11.15
N LEU A 145 -15.51 -4.21 -10.85
CA LEU A 145 -15.67 -3.63 -9.51
C LEU A 145 -17.14 -3.57 -9.07
N ALA A 146 -18.05 -3.36 -10.02
CA ALA A 146 -19.48 -3.32 -9.73
C ALA A 146 -20.03 -4.69 -9.31
N ASP A 147 -19.44 -5.77 -9.81
CA ASP A 147 -19.88 -7.15 -9.61
C ASP A 147 -19.24 -7.83 -8.39
N LEU A 148 -18.24 -7.20 -7.74
CA LEU A 148 -17.62 -7.72 -6.53
C LEU A 148 -18.64 -7.91 -5.41
N THR A 149 -18.64 -9.07 -4.76
CA THR A 149 -19.53 -9.36 -3.63
C THR A 149 -19.04 -8.75 -2.33
N GLU A 150 -17.73 -8.53 -2.19
CA GLU A 150 -17.08 -8.00 -1.00
C GLU A 150 -16.96 -6.49 -1.09
N GLN A 151 -18.05 -5.80 -0.75
CA GLN A 151 -18.10 -4.33 -0.76
C GLN A 151 -18.68 -3.78 0.54
N LYS A 152 -18.16 -2.63 0.97
CA LYS A 152 -18.66 -1.87 2.11
C LYS A 152 -18.91 -0.42 1.70
N ILE A 153 -20.16 0.00 1.73
CA ILE A 153 -20.54 1.39 1.48
C ILE A 153 -20.13 2.22 2.70
N ILE A 154 -19.33 3.27 2.49
CA ILE A 154 -18.81 4.13 3.55
C ILE A 154 -19.41 5.53 3.53
N TRP A 155 -20.08 5.88 2.43
CA TRP A 155 -20.79 7.13 2.24
C TRP A 155 -21.78 7.00 1.09
N GLY A 156 -22.90 7.71 1.16
CA GLY A 156 -23.85 7.86 0.05
C GLY A 156 -24.70 9.11 0.24
N LYS A 157 -25.16 9.68 -0.88
CA LYS A 157 -26.23 10.68 -0.88
C LYS A 157 -27.55 9.94 -0.61
N ASP A 158 -28.26 10.35 0.43
CA ASP A 158 -29.62 9.85 0.70
C ASP A 158 -30.61 10.23 -0.42
#